data_AF-A0AA37QN00-F1
#
_entry.id   AF-A0AA37QN00-F1
#
_cell.length_a   1.000
_cell.length_b   1.000
_cell.length_c   1.000
_cell.angle_alpha   90.00
_cell.angle_beta   90.00
_cell.angle_gamma   90.00
#
_symmetry.space_group_name_H-M   'P 1'
#
loop_
_entity.id
_entity.type
_entity.pdbx_description
1 polymer ?
#
loop_
_entity_poly.entity_id
_entity_poly.type
_entity_poly.pdbx_seq_one_letter_code
_entity_poly.pdbx_strand_id
1 'polypeptide(L)'
;MKVSDALNSRMSVRAFLDKPVQGEIVKDILLAAGRSPSGGNLQPWHVWALAGQELERFKSLVAERMKINPMGEKAEYNIYPPELKEPYRTRRFKNGEDLYRTIEIPREDKAARLKQLAKNFGFSALRPACSLPSIARWSRDSGLILACTCNPSCSWPSKRDWPLARRKRGQSGTGR
;
A
#
# COMPACT_ATOMS: atom_id res chain seq x y z
N MET A 1 3.27 22.42 -9.63
CA MET A 1 1.94 21.77 -9.76
C MET A 1 1.06 22.27 -8.63
N LYS A 2 -0.18 22.70 -8.90
CA LYS A 2 -1.15 23.01 -7.83
C LYS A 2 -1.67 21.70 -7.23
N VAL A 3 -2.12 21.73 -5.98
CA VAL A 3 -2.68 20.53 -5.33
C VAL A 3 -3.88 19.97 -6.12
N SER A 4 -4.71 20.84 -6.69
CA SER A 4 -5.82 20.46 -7.57
C SER A 4 -5.39 19.59 -8.76
N ASP A 5 -4.24 19.91 -9.36
CA ASP A 5 -3.75 19.21 -10.54
C ASP A 5 -3.37 17.78 -10.18
N ALA A 6 -2.71 17.60 -9.02
CA ALA A 6 -2.35 16.29 -8.49
C ALA A 6 -3.57 15.42 -8.19
N LEU A 7 -4.64 16.01 -7.66
CA LEU A 7 -5.89 15.31 -7.38
C LEU A 7 -6.57 14.85 -8.67
N ASN A 8 -6.61 15.71 -9.69
CA ASN A 8 -7.23 15.42 -10.97
C ASN A 8 -6.41 14.43 -11.81
N SER A 9 -5.09 14.41 -11.68
CA SER A 9 -4.22 13.48 -12.41
C SER A 9 -4.12 12.09 -11.76
N ARG A 10 -4.51 11.94 -10.48
CA ARG A 10 -4.38 10.68 -9.75
C ARG A 10 -5.37 9.64 -10.28
N MET A 11 -4.83 8.54 -10.81
CA MET A 11 -5.61 7.39 -11.29
C MET A 11 -5.11 6.08 -10.66
N SER A 12 -5.95 5.04 -10.75
CA SER A 12 -5.56 3.68 -10.33
C SER A 12 -4.75 3.01 -11.43
N VAL A 13 -3.43 3.18 -11.37
CA VAL A 13 -2.47 2.55 -12.30
C VAL A 13 -2.38 1.05 -12.00
N ARG A 14 -2.44 0.22 -13.04
CA ARG A 14 -2.43 -1.27 -12.93
C ARG A 14 -1.31 -1.95 -13.71
N ALA A 15 -0.42 -1.17 -14.32
CA ALA A 15 0.79 -1.62 -14.99
C ALA A 15 1.84 -0.53 -14.80
N PHE A 16 3.07 -0.92 -14.46
CA PHE A 16 4.14 0.00 -14.12
C PHE A 16 5.41 -0.42 -14.87
N LEU A 17 6.31 0.55 -15.06
CA LEU A 17 7.60 0.31 -15.69
C LEU A 17 8.54 -0.44 -14.73
N ASP A 18 9.52 -1.14 -15.30
CA ASP A 18 10.65 -1.72 -14.57
C ASP A 18 11.68 -0.65 -14.19
N LYS A 19 11.19 0.44 -13.58
CA LYS A 19 12.01 1.57 -13.13
C LYS A 19 11.87 1.68 -11.62
N PRO A 20 12.93 1.43 -10.84
CA PRO A 20 12.86 1.52 -9.39
C PRO A 20 12.66 2.98 -8.95
N VAL A 21 11.94 3.15 -7.84
CA VAL A 21 11.82 4.43 -7.13
C VAL A 21 12.85 4.46 -6.02
N GLN A 22 13.60 5.56 -5.89
CA GLN A 22 14.61 5.72 -4.84
C GLN A 22 13.96 5.66 -3.45
N GLY A 23 14.64 4.99 -2.50
CA GLY A 23 14.12 4.79 -1.15
C GLY A 23 13.85 6.10 -0.39
N GLU A 24 14.66 7.13 -0.57
CA GLU A 24 14.45 8.44 0.06
C GLU A 24 13.16 9.12 -0.43
N ILE A 25 12.84 9.02 -1.73
CA ILE A 25 11.58 9.56 -2.27
C ILE A 25 10.38 8.89 -1.60
N VAL A 26 10.42 7.57 -1.43
CA VAL A 26 9.35 6.81 -0.76
C VAL A 26 9.20 7.25 0.69
N LYS A 27 10.31 7.40 1.40
CA LYS A 27 10.33 7.84 2.79
C LYS A 27 9.76 9.25 2.95
N ASP A 28 10.11 10.18 2.07
CA ASP A 28 9.58 11.54 2.08
C ASP A 28 8.06 11.55 1.86
N ILE A 29 7.56 10.71 0.95
CA ILE A 29 6.13 10.52 0.73
C ILE A 29 5.44 10.00 2.01
N LEU A 30 6.02 9.01 2.68
CA LEU A 30 5.45 8.45 3.91
C LEU A 30 5.45 9.46 5.07
N LEU A 31 6.52 10.24 5.21
CA LEU A 31 6.59 11.31 6.21
C LEU A 31 5.54 12.39 5.94
N ALA A 32 5.34 12.76 4.67
CA ALA A 32 4.29 13.70 4.28
C ALA A 32 2.89 13.12 4.54
N ALA A 33 2.65 11.85 4.18
CA ALA A 33 1.37 11.16 4.39
C ALA A 33 1.02 11.01 5.88
N GLY A 34 2.03 10.81 6.75
CA GLY A 34 1.87 10.75 8.21
C GLY A 34 1.34 12.04 8.83
N ARG A 35 1.27 13.15 8.08
CA ARG A 35 0.63 14.39 8.53
C ARG A 35 -0.90 14.38 8.37
N SER A 36 -1.48 13.31 7.82
CA SER A 36 -2.93 13.17 7.73
C SER A 36 -3.56 13.28 9.14
N PRO A 37 -4.68 14.01 9.31
CA PRO A 37 -5.36 14.03 10.60
C PRO A 37 -5.89 12.64 10.98
N SER A 38 -6.00 12.38 12.28
CA SER A 38 -6.65 11.19 12.83
C SER A 38 -7.44 11.55 14.08
N GLY A 39 -8.49 10.78 14.39
CA GLY A 39 -9.28 10.98 15.61
C GLY A 39 -8.39 10.94 16.84
N GLY A 40 -8.42 11.99 17.67
CA GLY A 40 -7.52 12.13 18.83
C GLY A 40 -6.03 12.18 18.49
N ASN A 41 -5.65 12.38 17.22
CA ASN A 41 -4.28 12.30 16.72
C ASN A 41 -3.55 10.98 17.03
N LEU A 42 -4.31 9.88 17.07
CA LEU A 42 -3.79 8.55 17.43
C LEU A 42 -2.77 8.00 16.44
N GLN A 43 -2.83 8.42 15.17
CA GLN A 43 -1.93 7.97 14.10
C GLN A 43 -1.83 6.43 14.02
N PRO A 44 -2.96 5.71 13.86
CA PRO A 44 -3.01 4.24 14.03
C PRO A 44 -2.38 3.46 12.87
N TRP A 45 -1.94 4.14 11.81
CA TRP A 45 -1.42 3.51 10.61
C TRP A 45 -0.08 2.82 10.86
N HIS A 46 0.01 1.58 10.40
CA HIS A 46 1.25 0.82 10.28
C HIS A 46 1.50 0.55 8.80
N VAL A 47 2.74 0.78 8.36
CA VAL A 47 3.11 0.69 6.94
C VAL A 47 4.39 -0.14 6.80
N TRP A 48 4.34 -1.17 5.94
CA TRP A 48 5.47 -2.05 5.66
C TRP A 48 6.02 -1.85 4.25
N ALA A 49 7.10 -1.10 4.12
CA ALA A 49 7.76 -0.91 2.83
C ALA A 49 8.62 -2.13 2.45
N LEU A 50 8.26 -2.82 1.35
CA LEU A 50 9.00 -3.95 0.79
C LEU A 50 9.54 -3.66 -0.62
N ALA A 51 10.83 -3.89 -0.82
CA ALA A 51 11.53 -3.83 -2.11
C ALA A 51 12.67 -4.85 -2.14
N GLY A 52 13.46 -4.82 -3.21
CA GLY A 52 14.48 -5.80 -3.55
C GLY A 52 13.97 -7.23 -3.41
N GLN A 53 14.80 -8.04 -2.77
CA GLN A 53 14.55 -9.46 -2.52
C GLN A 53 13.37 -9.73 -1.60
N GLU A 54 13.09 -8.85 -0.63
CA GLU A 54 11.98 -9.06 0.30
C GLU A 54 10.63 -8.92 -0.40
N LEU A 55 10.52 -8.04 -1.40
CA LEU A 55 9.33 -7.98 -2.23
C LEU A 55 9.16 -9.24 -3.07
N GLU A 56 10.24 -9.74 -3.68
CA GLU A 56 10.16 -10.98 -4.48
C GLU A 56 9.81 -12.18 -3.59
N ARG A 57 10.39 -12.27 -2.39
CA ARG A 57 10.04 -13.28 -1.38
C ARG A 57 8.56 -13.20 -1.02
N PHE A 58 8.04 -12.00 -0.76
CA PHE A 58 6.63 -11.81 -0.45
C PHE A 58 5.73 -12.26 -1.61
N LYS A 59 6.06 -11.89 -2.85
CA LYS A 59 5.33 -12.35 -4.04
C LYS A 59 5.34 -13.87 -4.18
N SER A 60 6.47 -14.53 -3.91
CA SER A 60 6.55 -15.99 -3.93
C SER A 60 5.63 -16.62 -2.88
N LEU A 61 5.60 -16.08 -1.65
CA LEU A 61 4.70 -16.56 -0.59
C LEU A 61 3.23 -16.40 -0.99
N VAL A 62 2.87 -15.25 -1.56
CA VAL A 62 1.52 -15.00 -2.06
C VAL A 62 1.17 -15.95 -3.22
N ALA A 63 2.11 -16.20 -4.14
CA ALA A 63 1.91 -17.11 -5.25
C ALA A 63 1.65 -18.56 -4.79
N GLU A 64 2.42 -19.05 -3.81
CA GLU A 64 2.15 -20.37 -3.20
C GLU A 64 0.79 -20.41 -2.52
N ARG A 65 0.40 -19.33 -1.82
CA ARG A 65 -0.90 -19.27 -1.16
C ARG A 65 -2.06 -19.27 -2.15
N MET A 66 -1.89 -18.62 -3.31
CA MET A 66 -2.88 -18.60 -4.39
C MET A 66 -3.07 -19.98 -5.05
N LYS A 67 -2.08 -20.88 -5.01
CA LYS A 67 -2.29 -22.27 -5.47
C LYS A 67 -3.27 -23.03 -4.58
N ILE A 68 -3.25 -22.74 -3.28
CA ILE A 68 -4.14 -23.34 -2.29
C ILE A 68 -5.52 -22.68 -2.34
N ASN A 69 -5.56 -21.35 -2.42
CA ASN A 69 -6.79 -20.55 -2.45
C ASN A 69 -6.83 -19.62 -3.69
N PRO A 70 -7.23 -20.13 -4.87
CA PRO A 70 -7.19 -19.37 -6.13
C PRO A 70 -8.08 -18.12 -6.17
N MET A 71 -9.09 -18.06 -5.30
CA MET A 71 -10.01 -16.92 -5.19
C MET A 71 -9.60 -15.92 -4.09
N GLY A 72 -8.42 -16.12 -3.48
CA GLY A 72 -7.95 -15.38 -2.32
C GLY A 72 -8.46 -15.97 -1.00
N GLU A 73 -7.88 -15.47 0.09
CA GLU A 73 -8.34 -15.82 1.43
C GLU A 73 -9.62 -15.09 1.79
N LYS A 74 -10.39 -15.67 2.71
CA LYS A 74 -11.56 -14.99 3.28
C LYS A 74 -11.06 -13.77 4.07
N ALA A 75 -11.54 -12.58 3.69
CA ALA A 75 -11.25 -11.36 4.44
C ALA A 75 -11.78 -11.48 5.88
N GLU A 76 -10.99 -10.98 6.84
CA GLU A 76 -11.37 -10.94 8.26
C GLU A 76 -12.63 -10.09 8.49
N TYR A 77 -12.84 -9.09 7.64
CA TYR A 77 -13.97 -8.18 7.68
C TYR A 77 -14.55 -7.95 6.28
N ASN A 78 -15.80 -7.49 6.25
CA ASN A 78 -16.49 -7.15 5.02
C ASN A 78 -15.87 -5.89 4.39
N ILE A 79 -15.07 -6.09 3.33
CA ILE A 79 -14.49 -4.98 2.54
C ILE A 79 -15.59 -4.11 1.94
N TYR A 80 -16.69 -4.75 1.51
CA TYR A 80 -17.89 -4.09 1.06
C TYR A 80 -19.06 -4.53 1.94
N PRO A 81 -20.02 -3.63 2.23
CA PRO A 81 -21.27 -4.06 2.86
C PRO A 81 -21.91 -5.21 2.07
N PRO A 82 -22.53 -6.18 2.77
CA PRO A 82 -23.37 -7.18 2.09
C PRO A 82 -24.49 -6.43 1.36
N GLU A 83 -24.85 -6.92 0.16
CA GLU A 83 -25.91 -6.35 -0.67
C GLU A 83 -25.71 -4.86 -1.02
N LEU A 84 -24.71 -4.58 -1.86
CA LEU A 84 -24.47 -3.23 -2.38
C LEU A 84 -25.75 -2.68 -3.04
N LYS A 85 -26.32 -1.62 -2.45
CA LYS A 85 -27.49 -0.90 -2.97
C LYS A 85 -27.10 0.07 -4.08
N GLU A 86 -28.09 0.56 -4.82
CA GLU A 86 -27.89 1.69 -5.72
C GLU A 86 -27.54 2.96 -4.93
N PRO A 87 -26.65 3.84 -5.43
CA PRO A 87 -26.00 3.79 -6.75
C PRO A 87 -24.67 3.00 -6.79
N TYR A 88 -24.24 2.42 -5.67
CA TYR A 88 -22.90 1.82 -5.51
C TYR A 88 -22.72 0.55 -6.35
N ARG A 89 -23.77 -0.27 -6.45
CA ARG A 89 -23.80 -1.45 -7.32
C ARG A 89 -23.49 -1.08 -8.76
N THR A 90 -24.24 -0.13 -9.33
CA THR A 90 -24.04 0.32 -10.71
C THR A 90 -22.66 0.92 -10.92
N ARG A 91 -22.16 1.74 -9.97
CA ARG A 91 -20.80 2.32 -10.06
C ARG A 91 -19.70 1.25 -10.11
N ARG A 92 -19.78 0.26 -9.22
CA ARG A 92 -18.82 -0.86 -9.17
C ARG A 92 -18.87 -1.70 -10.45
N PHE A 93 -20.08 -2.00 -10.92
CA PHE A 93 -20.30 -2.76 -12.13
C PHE A 93 -19.72 -2.04 -13.36
N LYS A 94 -20.06 -0.76 -13.54
CA LYS A 94 -19.54 0.07 -14.65
C LYS A 94 -18.01 0.15 -14.64
N ASN A 95 -17.41 0.40 -13.47
CA ASN A 95 -15.94 0.46 -13.36
C ASN A 95 -15.26 -0.84 -13.80
N GLY A 96 -15.83 -2.00 -13.42
CA GLY A 96 -15.32 -3.31 -13.82
C GLY A 96 -15.44 -3.53 -15.33
N GLU A 97 -16.58 -3.21 -15.92
CA GLU A 97 -16.79 -3.36 -17.37
C GLU A 97 -15.92 -2.41 -18.19
N ASP A 98 -15.76 -1.16 -17.74
CA ASP A 98 -14.86 -0.19 -18.38
C ASP A 98 -13.40 -0.68 -18.33
N LEU A 99 -12.96 -1.23 -17.18
CA LEU A 99 -11.62 -1.84 -17.07
C LEU A 99 -11.43 -2.96 -18.10
N TYR A 100 -12.33 -3.96 -18.12
CA TYR A 100 -12.18 -5.10 -19.01
C TYR A 100 -12.26 -4.71 -20.49
N ARG A 101 -13.08 -3.71 -20.82
CA ARG A 101 -13.14 -3.13 -22.16
C ARG A 101 -11.80 -2.53 -22.59
N THR A 102 -11.12 -1.79 -21.71
CA THR A 102 -9.83 -1.15 -22.05
C THR A 102 -8.68 -2.13 -22.32
N ILE A 103 -8.81 -3.37 -21.85
CA ILE A 103 -7.82 -4.44 -22.06
C ILE A 103 -8.37 -5.55 -22.96
N GLU A 104 -9.49 -5.29 -23.66
CA GLU A 104 -10.09 -6.16 -24.67
C GLU A 104 -10.46 -7.56 -24.15
N ILE A 105 -10.83 -7.66 -22.87
CA ILE A 105 -11.29 -8.93 -22.28
C ILE A 105 -12.82 -8.97 -22.30
N PRO A 106 -13.45 -9.86 -23.11
CA PRO A 106 -14.89 -9.96 -23.17
C PRO A 106 -15.49 -10.50 -21.86
N ARG A 107 -16.81 -10.41 -21.71
CA ARG A 107 -17.49 -10.83 -20.47
C ARG A 107 -17.56 -12.34 -20.31
N GLU A 108 -17.62 -13.01 -21.44
CA GLU A 108 -17.77 -14.43 -21.60
C GLU A 108 -16.45 -15.15 -21.26
N ASP A 109 -15.31 -14.48 -21.43
CA ASP A 109 -13.99 -15.02 -21.10
C ASP A 109 -13.69 -14.92 -19.59
N LYS A 110 -14.33 -15.82 -18.85
CA LYS A 110 -14.11 -15.97 -17.40
C LYS A 110 -12.66 -16.28 -17.06
N ALA A 111 -11.95 -17.02 -17.92
CA ALA A 111 -10.57 -17.42 -17.67
C ALA A 111 -9.62 -16.21 -17.74
N ALA A 112 -9.76 -15.36 -18.77
CA ALA A 112 -8.97 -14.13 -18.88
C ALA A 112 -9.30 -13.14 -17.76
N ARG A 113 -10.58 -13.01 -17.36
CA ARG A 113 -10.96 -12.18 -16.21
C ARG A 113 -10.33 -12.68 -14.90
N LEU A 114 -10.31 -13.99 -14.66
CA LEU A 114 -9.63 -14.57 -13.49
C LEU A 114 -8.11 -14.35 -13.54
N LYS A 115 -7.47 -14.52 -14.71
CA LYS A 115 -6.04 -14.20 -14.88
C LYS A 115 -5.75 -12.72 -14.59
N GLN A 116 -6.61 -11.82 -15.05
CA GLN A 116 -6.48 -10.39 -14.77
C GLN A 116 -6.66 -10.07 -13.28
N LEU A 117 -7.60 -10.72 -12.60
CA LEU A 117 -7.77 -10.60 -11.15
C LEU A 117 -6.53 -11.10 -10.39
N ALA A 118 -5.93 -12.20 -10.85
CA ALA A 118 -4.73 -12.78 -10.25
C ALA A 118 -3.52 -11.83 -10.28
N LYS A 119 -3.44 -10.93 -11.27
CA LYS A 119 -2.35 -9.93 -11.37
C LYS A 119 -2.27 -8.98 -10.17
N ASN A 120 -3.37 -8.78 -9.44
CA ASN A 120 -3.40 -7.96 -8.21
C ASN A 120 -2.47 -8.52 -7.13
N PHE A 121 -2.36 -9.85 -7.04
CA PHE A 121 -1.56 -10.53 -6.02
C PHE A 121 -0.07 -10.59 -6.37
N GLY A 122 0.26 -10.56 -7.66
CA GLY A 122 1.65 -10.58 -8.12
C GLY A 122 2.38 -9.25 -7.95
N PHE A 123 1.71 -8.20 -7.45
CA PHE A 123 2.20 -6.82 -7.45
C PHE A 123 2.95 -6.53 -8.77
N SER A 124 2.38 -6.96 -9.90
CA SER A 124 2.97 -6.86 -11.26
C SER A 124 3.18 -5.40 -11.73
N ALA A 125 3.10 -4.49 -10.76
CA ALA A 125 3.31 -3.07 -10.70
C ALA A 125 4.63 -2.64 -10.04
N LEU A 126 5.34 -3.50 -9.32
CA LEU A 126 6.61 -3.14 -8.67
C LEU A 126 7.49 -4.38 -8.65
N ARG A 127 8.49 -4.43 -9.53
CA ARG A 127 9.62 -5.35 -9.39
C ARG A 127 10.87 -4.49 -9.21
N PRO A 128 11.68 -4.72 -8.17
CA PRO A 128 13.01 -4.16 -8.09
C PRO A 128 14.02 -5.26 -8.41
N ALA A 129 14.65 -5.11 -9.56
CA ALA A 129 15.92 -5.76 -9.83
C ALA A 129 16.98 -5.17 -8.90
N CYS A 130 17.40 -5.95 -7.91
CA CYS A 130 18.77 -5.92 -7.37
C CYS A 130 19.00 -7.17 -6.51
N SER A 131 19.93 -8.01 -6.96
CA SER A 131 20.37 -9.23 -6.30
C SER A 131 21.58 -8.95 -5.40
N LEU A 132 21.43 -9.03 -4.07
CA LEU A 132 22.52 -9.25 -3.13
C LEU A 132 22.02 -10.07 -1.94
N PRO A 133 22.70 -11.15 -1.51
CA PRO A 133 22.19 -12.05 -0.51
C PRO A 133 22.36 -11.50 0.90
N SER A 134 21.55 -12.06 1.81
CA SER A 134 21.72 -12.09 3.26
C SER A 134 20.93 -11.06 4.08
N ILE A 135 20.04 -11.66 4.87
CA ILE A 135 19.48 -11.26 6.16
C ILE A 135 20.18 -10.04 6.78
N ALA A 136 19.44 -8.94 6.80
CA ALA A 136 19.56 -7.93 7.84
C ALA A 136 18.14 -7.45 8.15
N ARG A 137 17.77 -7.51 9.43
CA ARG A 137 16.67 -6.71 9.96
C ARG A 137 16.91 -5.27 9.53
N TRP A 138 15.99 -4.76 8.71
CA TRP A 138 16.26 -3.70 7.78
C TRP A 138 15.68 -2.40 8.39
N SER A 139 16.43 -1.40 8.90
CA SER A 139 17.70 -0.75 8.49
C SER A 139 17.68 -0.29 7.03
N ARG A 140 17.36 1.02 6.84
CA ARG A 140 17.65 1.96 5.72
C ARG A 140 17.97 1.36 4.32
N ASP A 141 17.32 1.90 3.26
CA ASP A 141 17.54 1.72 1.77
C ASP A 141 16.65 0.81 0.83
N SER A 142 15.43 1.26 0.43
CA SER A 142 14.44 0.62 -0.50
C SER A 142 13.17 0.04 0.14
N GLY A 143 11.99 0.63 -0.02
CA GLY A 143 11.12 0.62 -1.23
C GLY A 143 9.87 -0.23 -0.88
N LEU A 144 8.66 0.02 -1.42
CA LEU A 144 7.40 -0.08 -0.64
C LEU A 144 6.34 -1.10 -1.12
N ILE A 145 5.71 -1.80 -0.16
CA ILE A 145 4.32 -2.30 -0.25
C ILE A 145 3.48 -1.42 0.68
N LEU A 146 2.27 -1.02 0.28
CA LEU A 146 1.35 -0.32 1.19
C LEU A 146 0.25 -1.30 1.59
N ALA A 147 0.50 -2.09 2.64
CA ALA A 147 -0.54 -2.83 3.33
C ALA A 147 -0.91 -2.05 4.59
N CYS A 148 -1.98 -1.25 4.50
CA CYS A 148 -2.55 -0.58 5.66
C CYS A 148 -3.56 -1.54 6.29
N THR A 149 -3.13 -2.35 7.26
CA THR A 149 -4.06 -3.11 8.09
C THR A 149 -4.38 -2.28 9.33
N CYS A 150 -5.67 -1.98 9.50
CA CYS A 150 -6.19 -1.42 10.73
C CYS A 150 -6.65 -2.60 11.59
N ASN A 151 -5.89 -2.99 12.62
CA ASN A 151 -6.47 -3.66 13.80
C ASN A 151 -5.55 -3.54 15.05
N PRO A 152 -6.12 -3.37 16.27
CA PRO A 152 -5.41 -2.94 17.46
C PRO A 152 -5.13 -4.12 18.42
N SER A 153 -4.03 -4.84 18.22
CA SER A 153 -3.58 -5.78 19.26
C SER A 153 -2.12 -6.20 19.06
N CYS A 154 -1.19 -5.27 19.24
CA CYS A 154 0.23 -5.62 19.41
C CYS A 154 0.92 -4.56 20.26
N SER A 155 1.31 -4.92 21.47
CA SER A 155 2.16 -4.11 22.36
C SER A 155 3.62 -4.19 21.91
N TRP A 156 4.23 -3.04 21.62
CA TRP A 156 5.67 -2.85 21.30
C TRP A 156 6.14 -1.45 21.80
N PRO A 157 7.45 -1.16 21.85
CA PRO A 157 8.15 -0.58 23.00
C PRO A 157 7.91 0.93 23.21
N SER A 158 8.23 1.40 24.42
CA SER A 158 7.88 2.71 24.94
C SER A 158 8.39 3.89 24.08
N LYS A 159 7.59 4.96 24.04
CA LYS A 159 7.73 6.24 23.30
C LYS A 159 9.09 6.97 23.31
N ARG A 160 10.15 6.44 23.94
CA ARG A 160 11.46 7.09 24.09
C ARG A 160 12.39 6.96 22.90
N ASP A 161 12.12 6.05 21.95
CA ASP A 161 13.03 5.78 20.83
C ASP A 161 12.65 6.48 19.51
N TRP A 162 11.63 7.34 19.51
CA TRP A 162 11.29 8.15 18.33
C TRP A 162 12.12 9.46 18.30
N PRO A 163 12.86 9.76 17.21
CA PRO A 163 13.69 10.97 17.11
C PRO A 163 12.91 12.30 17.07
N LEU A 164 11.58 12.27 17.20
CA LEU A 164 10.70 13.42 17.02
C LEU A 164 10.09 13.90 18.34
N ALA A 165 10.94 14.18 19.33
CA ALA A 165 10.53 14.91 20.54
C ALA A 165 11.70 15.63 21.22
N ARG A 166 12.53 16.37 20.48
CA ARG A 166 13.38 17.42 21.06
C ARG A 166 13.02 18.76 20.46
N ARG A 167 11.86 19.30 20.87
CA ARG A 167 11.66 20.76 20.82
C ARG A 167 12.61 21.35 21.86
N LYS A 168 13.63 22.10 21.41
CA LYS A 168 14.43 22.96 22.30
C LYS A 168 13.44 23.88 23.03
N ARG A 169 13.20 23.65 24.33
CA ARG A 169 12.65 24.69 25.20
C ARG A 169 13.71 25.79 25.23
N GLY A 170 13.39 26.93 24.63
CA GLY A 170 14.21 28.13 24.74
C GLY A 170 14.39 28.46 26.22
N GLN A 171 15.64 28.71 26.60
CA GLN A 171 15.98 29.38 27.85
C GLN A 171 15.42 30.81 27.77
N SER A 172 14.38 31.10 28.53
CA SER A 172 14.09 32.48 28.95
C SER A 172 14.50 32.59 30.40
N GLY A 173 15.60 33.30 30.62
CA GLY A 173 16.20 33.55 31.92
C GLY A 173 15.30 34.38 32.84
N THR A 174 15.52 34.12 34.12
CA THR A 174 15.07 34.87 35.29
C THR A 174 15.51 36.33 35.27
N GLY A 175 14.67 37.23 35.79
CA GLY A 175 15.13 38.51 36.33
C GLY A 175 14.13 39.66 36.29
N ARG A 176 13.22 39.73 37.27
CA ARG A 176 13.05 40.85 38.22
C ARG A 176 11.90 40.55 39.17
#